data_AF-X1VNZ1-F1
#
_entry.id   AF-X1VNZ1-F1
#
_cell.length_a   1.000
_cell.length_b   1.000
_cell.length_c   1.000
_cell.angle_alpha   90.00
_cell.angle_beta   90.00
_cell.angle_gamma   90.00
#
_symmetry.space_group_name_H-M   'P 1'
#
loop_
_entity.id
_entity.type
_entity.pdbx_description
1 polymer ?
#
loop_
_entity_poly.entity_id
_entity_poly.type
_entity_poly.pdbx_seq_one_letter_code
_entity_poly.pdbx_strand_id
1 'polypeptide(L)'
;DELIKAFGQKPKELRIVFLEDEEGIASQYYRCYSRSRGLVCRGDGEVCMRMLDVKTGALPTKETSETALKEMPCQGRECPDYQAGQCREVMNLQFMLPEISGMGVWQIDTSSINSIRNINSCLEMIRAIYNRVAMVPLLLTLEKMEVTPPGGTKKNVHVLNIRSTDTMIEAAIKAQKPPLELIAGPPDLEQAESDIAAFWPVEEQDRKLSDEEAAERMTPGEIAKA
;
A
#
# COMPACT_ATOMS: atom_id res chain seq x y z
N ASP A 1 -10.28 -15.60 9.99
CA ASP A 1 -11.73 -15.72 9.68
C ASP A 1 -12.31 -14.50 8.99
N GLU A 2 -12.07 -13.27 9.45
CA GLU A 2 -12.64 -12.07 8.81
C GLU A 2 -12.19 -11.87 7.36
N LEU A 3 -10.90 -12.07 7.05
CA LEU A 3 -10.38 -12.00 5.68
C LEU A 3 -11.09 -12.99 4.74
N ILE A 4 -11.38 -14.20 5.21
CA ILE A 4 -12.10 -15.23 4.43
C ILE A 4 -13.58 -14.85 4.27
N LYS A 5 -14.18 -14.21 5.28
CA LYS A 5 -15.56 -13.70 5.18
C LYS A 5 -15.67 -12.55 4.18
N ALA A 6 -14.71 -11.62 4.17
CA ALA A 6 -14.73 -10.45 3.29
C ALA A 6 -14.35 -10.77 1.84
N PHE A 7 -13.32 -11.60 1.62
CA PHE A 7 -12.72 -11.82 0.30
C PHE A 7 -12.78 -13.28 -0.20
N GLY A 8 -13.22 -14.23 0.63
CA GLY A 8 -13.24 -15.66 0.32
C GLY A 8 -11.91 -16.38 0.58
N GLN A 9 -11.85 -17.69 0.31
CA GLN A 9 -10.66 -18.51 0.60
C GLN A 9 -9.47 -18.28 -0.36
N LYS A 10 -9.74 -17.90 -1.61
CA LYS A 10 -8.73 -17.67 -2.65
C LYS A 10 -9.04 -16.39 -3.42
N PRO A 11 -8.93 -15.23 -2.78
CA PRO A 11 -9.20 -13.97 -3.45
C PRO A 11 -8.18 -13.74 -4.57
N LYS A 12 -8.69 -13.33 -5.73
CA LYS A 12 -7.86 -12.82 -6.83
C LYS A 12 -7.82 -11.30 -6.86
N GLU A 13 -8.64 -10.67 -6.03
CA GLU A 13 -8.85 -9.22 -5.97
C GLU A 13 -8.98 -8.84 -4.51
N LEU A 14 -8.24 -7.81 -4.10
CA LEU A 14 -8.27 -7.25 -2.76
C LEU A 14 -8.48 -5.74 -2.87
N ARG A 15 -9.40 -5.20 -2.07
CA ARG A 15 -9.55 -3.74 -1.90
C ARG A 15 -8.50 -3.28 -0.91
N ILE A 16 -7.57 -2.45 -1.36
CA ILE A 16 -6.38 -2.06 -0.61
C ILE A 16 -6.25 -0.53 -0.53
N VAL A 17 -5.53 -0.07 0.48
CA VAL A 17 -5.02 1.31 0.59
C VAL A 17 -3.56 1.27 1.01
N PHE A 18 -2.79 2.26 0.57
CA PHE A 18 -1.40 2.42 0.98
C PHE A 18 -1.26 3.45 2.10
N LEU A 19 -0.32 3.25 3.03
CA LEU A 19 -0.08 4.17 4.15
C LEU A 19 1.02 5.20 3.86
N GLU A 20 2.11 4.73 3.26
CA GLU A 20 3.35 5.48 3.10
C GLU A 20 3.55 5.93 1.64
N ASP A 21 4.75 6.39 1.32
CA ASP A 21 5.18 6.62 -0.05
C ASP A 21 5.70 5.33 -0.71
N GLU A 22 6.12 5.42 -1.98
CA GLU A 22 6.48 4.27 -2.79
C GLU A 22 7.67 3.46 -2.23
N GLU A 23 8.63 4.11 -1.57
CA GLU A 23 9.80 3.44 -0.99
C GLU A 23 9.41 2.55 0.20
N GLY A 24 8.48 3.02 1.05
CA GLY A 24 7.89 2.22 2.12
C GLY A 24 6.93 1.14 1.59
N ILE A 25 6.10 1.48 0.61
CA ILE A 25 5.07 0.59 0.05
C ILE A 25 5.69 -0.59 -0.70
N ALA A 26 6.68 -0.36 -1.57
CA ALA A 26 7.13 -1.32 -2.57
C ALA A 26 8.64 -1.52 -2.54
N SER A 27 9.19 -1.73 -1.33
CA SER A 27 10.62 -1.89 -1.14
C SER A 27 11.19 -3.08 -1.94
N GLN A 28 12.28 -2.82 -2.66
CA GLN A 28 12.90 -3.76 -3.60
C GLN A 28 14.32 -4.06 -3.18
N TYR A 29 14.65 -5.34 -3.00
CA TYR A 29 15.98 -5.78 -2.61
C TYR A 29 16.39 -7.03 -3.39
N TYR A 30 17.69 -7.17 -3.62
CA TYR A 30 18.31 -8.43 -3.99
C TYR A 30 18.44 -9.30 -2.74
N ARG A 31 17.87 -10.50 -2.77
CA ARG A 31 17.94 -11.46 -1.67
C ARG A 31 18.51 -12.78 -2.14
N CYS A 32 19.50 -13.28 -1.40
CA CYS A 32 20.08 -14.62 -1.60
C CYS A 32 19.75 -15.47 -0.38
N TYR A 33 19.19 -16.66 -0.63
CA TYR A 33 18.80 -17.61 0.41
C TYR A 33 19.61 -18.89 0.30
N SER A 34 20.20 -19.32 1.41
CA SER A 34 20.80 -20.64 1.56
C SER A 34 19.82 -21.60 2.23
N ARG A 35 19.81 -22.86 1.76
CA ARG A 35 18.99 -23.93 2.33
C ARG A 35 19.28 -24.21 3.81
N SER A 36 20.50 -23.95 4.28
CA SER A 36 20.91 -24.28 5.65
C SER A 36 20.73 -23.14 6.65
N ARG A 37 20.77 -21.87 6.20
CA ARG A 37 20.82 -20.70 7.10
C ARG A 37 19.82 -19.61 6.78
N GLY A 38 18.98 -19.79 5.76
CA GLY A 38 18.02 -18.75 5.37
C GLY A 38 18.71 -17.62 4.61
N LEU A 39 18.41 -16.36 4.97
CA LEU A 39 18.92 -15.19 4.25
C LEU A 39 20.43 -15.03 4.46
N VAL A 40 21.21 -15.18 3.39
CA VAL A 40 22.67 -15.06 3.42
C VAL A 40 23.19 -13.77 2.81
N CYS A 41 22.39 -13.10 1.98
CA CYS A 41 22.74 -11.80 1.42
C CYS A 41 21.46 -10.98 1.20
N ARG A 42 21.50 -9.70 1.58
CA ARG A 42 20.50 -8.69 1.23
C ARG A 42 21.21 -7.46 0.70
N GLY A 43 20.89 -7.02 -0.50
CA GLY A 43 21.44 -5.80 -1.09
C GLY A 43 20.41 -4.98 -1.82
N ASP A 44 20.71 -3.70 -2.02
CA ASP A 44 19.91 -2.74 -2.79
C ASP A 44 20.40 -2.57 -4.24
N GLY A 45 21.57 -3.13 -4.56
CA GLY A 45 22.20 -2.99 -5.88
C GLY A 45 23.46 -2.14 -5.86
N GLU A 46 23.76 -1.46 -4.75
CA GLU A 46 25.00 -0.72 -4.51
C GLU A 46 25.77 -1.31 -3.34
N VAL A 47 25.09 -1.58 -2.23
CA VAL A 47 25.64 -2.20 -1.01
C VAL A 47 24.83 -3.43 -0.64
N CYS A 48 25.50 -4.39 0.00
CA CYS A 48 24.85 -5.57 0.53
C CYS A 48 25.42 -5.99 1.88
N MET A 49 24.52 -6.49 2.72
CA MET A 49 24.83 -7.18 3.95
C MET A 49 24.92 -8.67 3.64
N ARG A 50 26.14 -9.21 3.66
CA ARG A 50 26.42 -10.61 3.33
C ARG A 50 26.93 -11.36 4.54
N MET A 51 26.40 -12.56 4.75
CA MET A 51 26.90 -13.50 5.73
C MET A 51 28.11 -14.22 5.16
N LEU A 52 29.22 -14.12 5.87
CA LEU A 52 30.50 -14.74 5.52
C LEU A 52 30.99 -15.61 6.68
N ASP A 53 31.69 -16.68 6.35
CA ASP A 53 32.47 -17.46 7.32
C ASP A 53 33.70 -16.65 7.75
N VAL A 54 33.92 -16.52 9.07
CA VAL A 54 35.03 -15.74 9.64
C VAL A 54 36.40 -16.31 9.24
N LYS A 55 36.50 -17.62 9.01
CA LYS A 55 37.77 -18.30 8.73
C LYS A 55 38.13 -18.30 7.25
N THR A 56 37.14 -18.38 6.37
CA THR A 56 37.35 -18.53 4.92
C THR A 56 36.97 -17.30 4.11
N GLY A 57 36.20 -16.37 4.68
CA GLY A 57 35.67 -15.21 3.96
C GLY A 57 34.68 -15.57 2.84
N ALA A 58 34.28 -16.84 2.74
CA ALA A 58 33.37 -17.35 1.73
C ALA A 58 31.94 -17.48 2.25
N LEU A 59 31.01 -17.86 1.37
CA LEU A 59 29.64 -18.17 1.77
C LEU A 59 29.64 -19.31 2.80
N PRO A 60 28.91 -19.15 3.92
CA PRO A 60 28.88 -20.15 4.96
C PRO A 60 28.22 -21.44 4.47
N THR A 61 28.93 -22.55 4.63
CA THR A 61 28.40 -23.90 4.38
C THR A 61 27.93 -24.53 5.69
N LYS A 62 27.40 -25.77 5.63
CA LYS A 62 26.93 -26.49 6.84
C LYS A 62 28.03 -26.72 7.88
N GLU A 63 29.29 -26.69 7.47
CA GLU A 63 30.46 -26.98 8.30
C GLU A 63 31.07 -25.73 8.95
N THR A 64 30.63 -24.54 8.55
CA THR A 64 31.10 -23.27 9.11
C THR A 64 30.65 -23.12 10.56
N SER A 65 31.57 -22.97 11.50
CA SER A 65 31.26 -22.79 12.94
C SER A 65 30.91 -21.34 13.28
N GLU A 66 31.56 -20.36 12.64
CA GLU A 66 31.45 -18.94 12.96
C GLU A 66 31.11 -18.12 11.72
N THR A 67 30.06 -17.30 11.81
CA THR A 67 29.63 -16.41 10.74
C THR A 67 29.60 -14.96 11.19
N ALA A 68 30.02 -14.06 10.31
CA ALA A 68 29.86 -12.63 10.49
C ALA A 68 29.02 -12.04 9.34
N LEU A 69 28.16 -11.07 9.67
CA LEU A 69 27.51 -10.23 8.66
C LEU A 69 28.45 -9.07 8.34
N LYS A 70 28.80 -8.89 7.06
CA LYS A 70 29.68 -7.84 6.61
C LYS A 70 29.03 -7.06 5.46
N GLU A 71 29.21 -5.75 5.50
CA GLU A 71 28.85 -4.85 4.42
C GLU A 71 29.89 -4.94 3.29
N MET A 72 29.41 -5.06 2.06
CA MET A 72 30.24 -5.19 0.86
C MET A 72 29.48 -4.69 -0.38
N PRO A 73 30.19 -4.32 -1.47
CA PRO A 73 29.53 -3.80 -2.66
C PRO A 73 28.62 -4.85 -3.32
N CYS A 74 27.42 -4.43 -3.68
CA CYS A 74 26.48 -5.23 -4.46
C CYS A 74 26.66 -4.89 -5.95
N GLN A 75 26.74 -5.91 -6.81
CA GLN A 75 26.82 -5.74 -8.27
C GLN A 75 25.47 -5.98 -8.96
N GLY A 76 24.38 -6.06 -8.18
CA GLY A 76 23.03 -6.35 -8.69
C GLY A 76 22.98 -7.55 -9.63
N ARG A 77 22.61 -7.30 -10.89
CA ARG A 77 22.47 -8.33 -11.93
C ARG A 77 23.77 -8.92 -12.45
N GLU A 78 24.88 -8.22 -12.25
CA GLU A 78 26.23 -8.68 -12.64
C GLU A 78 26.85 -9.56 -11.56
N CYS A 79 26.22 -9.65 -10.38
CA CYS A 79 26.69 -10.50 -9.30
C CYS A 79 26.72 -11.98 -9.73
N PRO A 80 27.81 -12.73 -9.45
CA PRO A 80 27.89 -14.16 -9.75
C PRO A 80 26.74 -14.99 -9.16
N ASP A 81 26.29 -14.64 -7.95
CA ASP A 81 25.17 -15.34 -7.30
C ASP A 81 23.83 -15.09 -7.98
N TYR A 82 23.65 -13.91 -8.58
CA TYR A 82 22.46 -13.58 -9.35
C TYR A 82 22.45 -14.34 -10.67
N GLN A 83 23.58 -14.36 -11.39
CA GLN A 83 23.73 -15.11 -12.62
C GLN A 83 23.59 -16.63 -12.41
N ALA A 84 24.02 -17.13 -11.24
CA ALA A 84 23.81 -18.52 -10.82
C ALA A 84 22.37 -18.82 -10.32
N GLY A 85 21.48 -17.83 -10.30
CA GLY A 85 20.08 -17.97 -9.87
C GLY A 85 19.87 -18.19 -8.37
N GLN A 86 20.92 -18.00 -7.55
CA GLN A 86 20.86 -18.09 -6.08
C GLN A 86 20.36 -16.79 -5.45
N CYS A 87 20.64 -15.66 -6.09
CA CYS A 87 20.13 -14.35 -5.71
C CYS A 87 18.98 -13.94 -6.63
N ARG A 88 17.93 -13.31 -6.07
CA ARG A 88 16.75 -12.84 -6.82
C ARG A 88 16.36 -11.43 -6.40
N GLU A 89 15.79 -10.68 -7.33
CA GLU A 89 15.07 -9.45 -7.05
C GLU A 89 13.76 -9.81 -6.34
N VAL A 90 13.52 -9.24 -5.16
CA VAL A 90 12.32 -9.44 -4.37
C VAL A 90 11.75 -8.07 -4.03
N MET A 91 10.46 -7.88 -4.31
CA MET A 91 9.68 -6.74 -3.87
C MET A 91 8.79 -7.17 -2.70
N ASN A 92 8.78 -6.34 -1.66
CA ASN A 92 7.89 -6.46 -0.51
C ASN A 92 6.83 -5.36 -0.65
N LEU A 93 5.63 -5.75 -1.08
CA LEU A 93 4.50 -4.84 -1.24
C LEU A 93 3.68 -4.79 0.05
N GLN A 94 3.66 -3.65 0.72
CA GLN A 94 2.94 -3.41 1.96
C GLN A 94 1.66 -2.60 1.72
N PHE A 95 0.55 -3.01 2.33
CA PHE A 95 -0.76 -2.36 2.16
C PHE A 95 -1.69 -2.62 3.36
N MET A 96 -2.77 -1.87 3.45
CA MET A 96 -3.85 -2.12 4.41
C MET A 96 -5.11 -2.59 3.72
N LEU A 97 -5.94 -3.30 4.49
CA LEU A 97 -7.27 -3.77 4.07
C LEU A 97 -8.32 -3.00 4.87
N PRO A 98 -8.90 -1.92 4.33
CA PRO A 98 -9.79 -1.03 5.09
C PRO A 98 -11.08 -1.71 5.58
N GLU A 99 -11.46 -2.84 4.98
CA GLU A 99 -12.68 -3.58 5.32
C GLU A 99 -12.49 -4.63 6.42
N ILE A 100 -11.26 -4.82 6.90
CA ILE A 100 -10.94 -5.79 7.94
C ILE A 100 -10.68 -5.04 9.23
N SER A 101 -11.18 -5.57 10.35
CA SER A 101 -10.95 -4.95 11.64
C SER A 101 -9.46 -4.99 12.01
N GLY A 102 -8.95 -3.89 12.55
CA GLY A 102 -7.57 -3.75 13.02
C GLY A 102 -6.68 -2.88 12.13
N MET A 103 -5.75 -2.17 12.76
CA MET A 103 -4.77 -1.29 12.11
C MET A 103 -3.52 -2.08 11.66
N GLY A 104 -3.74 -3.19 10.96
CA GLY A 104 -2.67 -4.09 10.51
C GLY A 104 -2.13 -3.74 9.13
N VAL A 105 -0.80 -3.77 8.97
CA VAL A 105 -0.14 -3.71 7.67
C VAL A 105 0.07 -5.14 7.15
N TRP A 106 -0.40 -5.39 5.94
CA TRP A 106 -0.26 -6.65 5.22
C TRP A 106 0.89 -6.56 4.23
N GLN A 107 1.56 -7.67 3.97
CA GLN A 107 2.69 -7.72 3.04
C GLN A 107 2.56 -8.89 2.06
N ILE A 108 2.85 -8.63 0.79
CA ILE A 108 3.04 -9.64 -0.26
C ILE A 108 4.46 -9.56 -0.79
N ASP A 109 5.17 -10.69 -0.75
CA ASP A 109 6.52 -10.81 -1.30
C ASP A 109 6.43 -11.42 -2.71
N THR A 110 6.99 -10.73 -3.70
CA THR A 110 7.06 -11.22 -5.08
C THR A 110 8.48 -11.16 -5.62
N SER A 111 8.91 -12.24 -6.28
CA SER A 111 10.18 -12.28 -7.04
C SER A 111 9.95 -12.27 -8.55
N SER A 112 8.73 -11.96 -9.00
CA SER A 112 8.37 -11.93 -10.42
C SER A 112 8.72 -10.57 -11.00
N ILE A 113 9.72 -10.52 -11.89
CA ILE A 113 10.15 -9.29 -12.57
C ILE A 113 8.97 -8.59 -13.28
N ASN A 114 8.05 -9.37 -13.85
CA ASN A 114 6.87 -8.82 -14.52
C ASN A 114 5.92 -8.14 -13.53
N SER A 115 5.72 -8.73 -12.35
CA SER A 115 4.91 -8.13 -11.28
C SER A 115 5.57 -6.89 -10.69
N ILE A 116 6.87 -6.96 -10.43
CA ILE A 116 7.66 -5.83 -9.92
C ILE A 116 7.55 -4.63 -10.87
N ARG A 117 7.80 -4.84 -12.16
CA ARG A 117 7.70 -3.78 -13.17
C ARG A 117 6.27 -3.23 -13.28
N ASN A 118 5.28 -4.12 -13.31
CA ASN A 118 3.88 -3.71 -13.43
C ASN A 118 3.44 -2.87 -12.22
N ILE A 119 3.79 -3.29 -11.00
CA ILE A 119 3.49 -2.54 -9.77
C ILE A 119 4.12 -1.16 -9.82
N ASN A 120 5.42 -1.03 -10.11
CA ASN A 120 6.09 0.28 -10.20
C ASN A 120 5.39 1.19 -11.21
N SER A 121 5.09 0.71 -12.41
CA SER A 121 4.37 1.50 -13.42
C SER A 121 2.95 1.89 -12.98
N CYS A 122 2.25 1.02 -12.25
CA CYS A 122 0.95 1.38 -11.68
C CYS A 122 1.07 2.46 -10.61
N LEU A 123 2.08 2.39 -9.73
CA LEU A 123 2.31 3.39 -8.68
C LEU A 123 2.66 4.76 -9.28
N GLU A 124 3.49 4.79 -10.33
CA GLU A 124 3.77 6.01 -11.10
C GLU A 124 2.49 6.61 -11.70
N MET A 125 1.63 5.77 -12.29
CA MET A 125 0.36 6.22 -12.87
C MET A 125 -0.61 6.75 -11.81
N ILE A 126 -0.74 6.06 -10.68
CA ILE A 126 -1.58 6.50 -9.55
C ILE A 126 -1.08 7.86 -9.04
N ARG A 127 0.24 8.01 -8.85
CA ARG A 127 0.83 9.29 -8.45
C ARG A 127 0.51 10.39 -9.46
N ALA A 128 0.60 10.12 -10.76
CA ALA A 128 0.31 11.11 -11.80
C ALA A 128 -1.15 11.57 -11.81
N ILE A 129 -2.11 10.66 -11.50
CA ILE A 129 -3.54 10.95 -11.56
C ILE A 129 -4.04 11.56 -10.24
N TYR A 130 -3.68 10.96 -9.10
CA TYR A 130 -4.18 11.35 -7.78
C TYR A 130 -3.29 12.37 -7.07
N ASN A 131 -2.11 12.68 -7.63
CA ASN A 131 -1.06 13.48 -6.99
C ASN A 131 -0.58 12.92 -5.63
N ARG A 132 -0.90 11.66 -5.35
CA ARG A 132 -0.51 10.89 -4.15
C ARG A 132 -0.71 9.40 -4.40
N VAL A 133 -0.11 8.58 -3.56
CA VAL A 133 -0.30 7.12 -3.55
C VAL A 133 -0.97 6.67 -2.24
N ALA A 134 -0.61 7.32 -1.13
CA ALA A 134 -1.19 7.04 0.18
C ALA A 134 -2.69 7.36 0.22
N MET A 135 -3.43 6.51 0.95
CA MET A 135 -4.86 6.61 1.22
C MET A 135 -5.76 6.68 -0.02
N VAL A 136 -5.27 6.23 -1.18
CA VAL A 136 -6.10 6.07 -2.38
C VAL A 136 -6.75 4.67 -2.33
N PRO A 137 -8.10 4.56 -2.40
CA PRO A 137 -8.77 3.27 -2.52
C PRO A 137 -8.45 2.63 -3.86
N LEU A 138 -7.84 1.45 -3.83
CA LEU A 138 -7.35 0.73 -5.00
C LEU A 138 -7.73 -0.75 -4.95
N LEU A 139 -7.61 -1.44 -6.08
CA LEU A 139 -7.77 -2.87 -6.21
C LEU A 139 -6.43 -3.52 -6.53
N LEU A 140 -5.99 -4.45 -5.69
CA LEU A 140 -4.87 -5.35 -5.98
C LEU A 140 -5.40 -6.62 -6.60
N THR A 141 -5.08 -6.87 -7.87
CA THR A 141 -5.57 -8.02 -8.64
C THR A 141 -4.44 -8.95 -9.07
N LEU A 142 -4.74 -10.24 -9.20
CA LEU A 142 -3.84 -11.25 -9.74
C LEU A 142 -4.33 -11.70 -11.13
N GLU A 143 -3.70 -11.18 -12.17
CA GLU A 143 -4.15 -11.33 -13.55
C GLU A 143 -3.26 -12.28 -14.35
N LYS A 144 -3.86 -13.00 -15.30
CA LYS A 144 -3.10 -13.83 -16.25
C LYS A 144 -2.62 -12.96 -17.40
N MET A 145 -1.32 -12.90 -17.60
CA MET A 145 -0.68 -12.20 -18.69
C MET A 145 0.04 -13.21 -19.59
N GLU A 146 -0.20 -13.11 -20.90
CA GLU A 146 0.58 -13.85 -21.90
C GLU A 146 1.88 -13.12 -22.15
N VAL A 147 2.99 -13.71 -21.73
CA VAL A 147 4.33 -13.19 -22.00
C VAL A 147 5.01 -14.08 -23.04
N THR A 148 5.72 -13.43 -23.97
CA THR A 148 6.58 -14.12 -24.93
C THR A 148 8.03 -13.86 -24.53
N PRO A 149 8.72 -14.83 -23.92
CA PRO A 149 10.14 -14.68 -23.61
C PRO A 149 10.95 -14.49 -24.90
N PRO A 150 12.09 -13.77 -24.85
CA PRO A 150 12.98 -13.65 -26.01
C PRO A 150 13.40 -15.04 -26.52
N GLY A 151 12.94 -15.40 -27.73
CA GLY A 151 13.23 -16.70 -28.36
C GLY A 151 12.37 -17.89 -27.91
N GLY A 152 11.26 -17.67 -27.18
CA GLY A 152 10.42 -18.74 -26.63
C GLY A 152 8.97 -18.79 -27.13
N THR A 153 8.24 -19.83 -26.72
CA THR A 153 6.80 -19.96 -26.90
C THR A 153 6.02 -19.15 -25.85
N LYS A 154 4.80 -18.73 -26.21
CA LYS A 154 3.89 -17.99 -25.32
C LYS A 154 3.68 -18.75 -24.01
N LYS A 155 3.85 -18.06 -22.88
CA LYS A 155 3.56 -18.60 -21.54
C LYS A 155 2.58 -17.69 -20.81
N ASN A 156 1.62 -18.32 -20.14
CA ASN A 156 0.71 -17.63 -19.23
C ASN A 156 1.37 -17.50 -17.85
N VAL A 157 1.59 -16.27 -17.40
CA VAL A 157 2.15 -15.95 -16.08
C VAL A 157 1.13 -15.14 -15.29
N HIS A 158 1.04 -15.36 -13.98
CA HIS A 158 0.21 -14.53 -13.12
C HIS A 158 1.00 -13.31 -12.67
N VAL A 159 0.44 -12.13 -12.88
CA VAL A 159 1.08 -10.84 -12.61
C VAL A 159 0.20 -10.05 -11.66
N LEU A 160 0.82 -9.50 -10.60
CA LEU A 160 0.14 -8.58 -9.69
C LEU A 160 -0.10 -7.24 -10.38
N ASN A 161 -1.30 -6.70 -10.21
CA ASN A 161 -1.73 -5.46 -10.83
C ASN A 161 -2.47 -4.58 -9.81
N ILE A 162 -2.33 -3.27 -9.94
CA ILE A 162 -3.03 -2.30 -9.11
C ILE A 162 -3.96 -1.49 -10.02
N ARG A 163 -5.25 -1.50 -9.71
CA ARG A 163 -6.30 -0.83 -10.47
C ARG A 163 -7.04 0.19 -9.62
N SER A 164 -7.62 1.18 -10.26
CA SER A 164 -8.71 1.97 -9.68
C SER A 164 -10.02 1.60 -10.38
N THR A 165 -11.12 1.65 -9.63
CA THR A 165 -12.49 1.55 -10.16
C THR A 165 -13.00 2.87 -10.70
N ASP A 166 -12.31 3.97 -10.40
CA ASP A 166 -12.76 5.32 -10.73
C ASP A 166 -12.48 5.64 -12.20
N THR A 167 -13.39 6.41 -12.79
CA THR A 167 -13.10 7.10 -14.04
C THR A 167 -12.05 8.18 -13.82
N MET A 168 -11.38 8.62 -14.90
CA MET A 168 -10.39 9.71 -14.81
C MET A 168 -10.97 11.00 -14.19
N ILE A 169 -12.25 11.29 -14.45
CA ILE A 169 -12.93 12.47 -13.90
C ILE A 169 -13.11 12.33 -12.40
N GLU A 170 -13.61 11.19 -11.93
CA GLU A 170 -13.79 10.91 -10.50
C GLU A 170 -12.45 10.88 -9.77
N ALA A 171 -11.42 10.28 -10.38
CA ALA A 171 -10.07 10.25 -9.85
C ALA A 171 -9.52 11.67 -9.65
N ALA A 172 -9.71 12.56 -10.64
CA ALA A 172 -9.29 13.96 -10.54
C ALA A 172 -10.04 14.75 -9.46
N ILE A 173 -11.33 14.47 -9.27
CA ILE A 173 -12.11 15.06 -8.16
C ILE A 173 -11.59 14.56 -6.81
N LYS A 174 -11.37 13.25 -6.67
CA LYS A 174 -10.85 12.61 -5.46
C LYS A 174 -9.42 13.05 -5.14
N ALA A 175 -8.61 13.37 -6.13
CA ALA A 175 -7.26 13.91 -5.95
C ALA A 175 -7.25 15.21 -5.12
N GLN A 176 -8.32 16.03 -5.22
CA GLN A 176 -8.44 17.30 -4.51
C GLN A 176 -8.95 17.14 -3.06
N LYS A 177 -9.53 15.98 -2.72
CA LYS A 177 -10.08 15.72 -1.39
C LYS A 177 -8.98 15.40 -0.37
N PRO A 178 -9.19 15.66 0.93
CA PRO A 178 -8.29 15.19 1.97
C PRO A 178 -8.21 13.64 2.02
N PRO A 179 -7.07 13.06 2.40
CA PRO A 179 -6.82 11.61 2.30
C PRO A 179 -7.86 10.72 3.01
N LEU A 180 -8.25 11.08 4.22
CA LEU A 180 -9.18 10.26 5.02
C LEU A 180 -10.62 10.30 4.50
N GLU A 181 -11.02 11.37 3.82
CA GLU A 181 -12.35 11.49 3.21
C GLU A 181 -12.50 10.57 1.99
N LEU A 182 -11.41 10.06 1.43
CA LEU A 182 -11.47 9.04 0.38
C LEU A 182 -11.79 7.64 0.90
N ILE A 183 -11.49 7.39 2.17
CA ILE A 183 -11.67 6.08 2.81
C ILE A 183 -12.96 6.07 3.61
N ALA A 184 -13.32 7.20 4.22
CA ALA A 184 -14.63 7.38 4.83
C ALA A 184 -15.70 7.18 3.75
N GLY A 185 -16.62 6.24 3.98
CA GLY A 185 -17.86 6.19 3.21
C GLY A 185 -18.61 7.53 3.28
N PRO A 186 -19.65 7.74 2.48
CA PRO A 186 -20.53 8.89 2.69
C PRO A 186 -20.93 8.90 4.18
N PRO A 187 -20.80 10.05 4.88
CA PRO A 187 -21.21 10.11 6.27
C PRO A 187 -22.66 9.66 6.33
N ASP A 188 -22.95 8.71 7.22
CA ASP A 188 -24.32 8.32 7.52
C ASP A 188 -24.95 9.50 8.26
N LEU A 189 -25.62 10.36 7.49
CA LEU A 189 -26.20 11.59 8.00
C LEU A 189 -27.29 11.29 9.03
N GLU A 190 -28.05 10.20 8.87
CA GLU A 190 -29.08 9.79 9.82
C GLU A 190 -28.44 9.34 11.15
N GLN A 191 -27.37 8.56 11.09
CA GLN A 191 -26.64 8.16 12.29
C GLN A 191 -25.95 9.36 12.96
N ALA A 192 -25.34 10.25 12.19
CA ALA A 192 -24.71 11.46 12.70
C ALA A 192 -25.71 12.40 13.37
N GLU A 193 -26.90 12.59 12.77
CA GLU A 193 -28.01 13.35 13.36
C GLU A 193 -28.50 12.71 14.66
N SER A 194 -28.65 11.39 14.69
CA SER A 194 -29.02 10.65 15.89
C SER A 194 -27.97 10.79 17.01
N ASP A 195 -26.69 10.69 16.68
CA ASP A 195 -25.59 10.80 17.64
C ASP A 195 -25.48 12.24 18.21
N ILE A 196 -25.65 13.26 17.36
CA ILE A 196 -25.72 14.67 17.79
C ILE A 196 -26.90 14.89 18.72
N ALA A 197 -28.09 14.38 18.37
CA ALA A 197 -29.29 14.50 19.20
C ALA A 197 -29.16 13.77 20.54
N ALA A 198 -28.41 12.68 20.59
CA ALA A 198 -28.14 11.93 21.81
C ALA A 198 -27.09 12.61 22.70
N PHE A 199 -26.08 13.26 22.12
CA PHE A 199 -24.97 13.88 22.85
C PHE A 199 -25.30 15.31 23.33
N TRP A 200 -26.13 16.03 22.57
CA TRP A 200 -26.69 17.31 22.96
C TRP A 200 -28.22 17.23 22.84
N PRO A 201 -28.91 16.69 23.85
CA PRO A 201 -30.36 16.76 23.89
C PRO A 201 -30.74 18.23 23.93
N VAL A 202 -31.17 18.78 22.79
CA VAL A 202 -31.72 20.13 22.73
C VAL A 202 -33.00 20.08 23.56
N GLU A 203 -32.94 20.56 24.80
CA GLU A 203 -34.15 20.73 25.60
C GLU A 203 -35.07 21.70 24.85
N GLU A 204 -36.37 21.45 24.89
CA GLU A 204 -37.38 22.21 24.15
C GLU A 204 -37.40 23.71 24.52
N GLN A 205 -36.71 24.09 25.59
CA GLN A 205 -36.45 25.46 26.01
C GLN A 205 -35.38 26.18 25.16
N ASP A 206 -34.32 25.49 24.71
CA ASP A 206 -33.27 26.09 23.87
C ASP A 206 -33.78 26.38 22.44
N ARG A 207 -34.69 25.53 21.95
CA ARG A 207 -35.36 25.74 20.65
C ARG A 207 -36.27 26.97 20.64
N LYS A 208 -36.81 27.36 21.79
CA LYS A 208 -37.60 28.59 21.94
C LYS A 208 -36.71 29.82 22.08
N LEU A 209 -35.58 29.72 22.78
CA LEU A 209 -34.61 30.81 22.85
C LEU A 209 -34.05 31.16 21.47
N SER A 210 -33.77 30.17 20.60
CA SER A 210 -33.25 30.47 19.26
C SER A 210 -34.23 31.21 18.36
N ASP A 211 -35.54 30.96 18.50
CA ASP A 211 -36.58 31.63 17.72
C ASP A 211 -36.86 33.06 18.23
N GLU A 212 -36.79 33.28 19.55
CA GLU A 212 -36.88 34.63 20.15
C GLU A 212 -35.61 35.48 19.88
N GLU A 213 -34.41 34.91 19.98
CA GLU A 213 -33.15 35.60 19.65
C GLU A 213 -32.99 35.86 18.13
N ALA A 214 -33.52 34.97 17.27
CA ALA A 214 -33.60 35.22 15.84
C ALA A 214 -34.62 36.32 15.48
N ALA A 215 -35.72 36.42 16.22
CA ALA A 215 -36.70 37.50 16.08
C ALA A 215 -36.13 38.85 16.56
N GLU A 216 -35.35 38.89 17.64
CA GLU A 216 -34.67 40.11 18.11
C GLU A 216 -33.57 40.59 17.16
N ARG A 217 -32.92 39.67 16.42
CA ARG A 217 -31.92 40.03 15.38
C ARG A 217 -32.52 40.46 14.04
N MET A 218 -33.84 40.39 13.87
CA MET A 218 -34.54 40.82 12.65
C MET A 218 -35.51 41.98 12.91
N THR A 219 -35.07 43.06 13.55
CA THR A 219 -35.73 44.36 13.37
C THR A 219 -35.01 45.17 12.29
N PRO A 220 -35.63 45.42 11.12
CA PRO A 220 -35.04 46.28 10.09
C PRO A 220 -35.14 47.74 10.54
N GLY A 221 -34.09 48.26 11.18
CA GLY A 221 -34.09 49.63 11.70
C GLY A 221 -32.74 50.38 11.75
N GLU A 222 -31.59 49.72 11.80
CA GLU A 222 -30.33 50.41 12.16
C GLU A 222 -29.15 50.26 11.18
N ILE A 223 -29.41 50.06 9.87
CA ILE A 223 -28.37 50.22 8.81
C ILE A 223 -28.53 51.54 8.05
N ALA A 224 -29.05 52.59 8.71
CA ALA A 224 -29.14 53.93 8.15
C ALA A 224 -28.62 54.99 9.12
N LYS A 225 -27.38 54.83 9.59
CA LYS A 225 -26.47 55.90 10.07
C LYS A 225 -25.16 55.29 10.59
N ALA A 226 -24.21 55.06 9.69
CA ALA A 226 -22.78 55.04 9.97
C ALA A 226 -22.02 55.24 8.66
#